data_AF-A0A3N4JPH0-F1
#
_entry.id   AF-A0A3N4JPH0-F1
#
_cell.length_a   1.000
_cell.length_b   1.000
_cell.length_c   1.000
_cell.angle_alpha   90.00
_cell.angle_beta   90.00
_cell.angle_gamma   90.00
#
_symmetry.space_group_name_H-M   'P 1'
#
loop_
_entity.id
_entity.type
_entity.pdbx_description
1 polymer ?
#
loop_
_entity_poly.entity_id
_entity_poly.type
_entity_poly.pdbx_seq_one_letter_code
_entity_poly.pdbx_strand_id
1 'polypeptide(L)'
;MGLWPSIQDPRRHTLKSDDMASKWDILIQAPTREDFDRLAYQLIPKKMITARPSIECHKDLRYGKPMINDIIPYTDRNRRPYRSVPIIERYFERFVNVRPDDRQRCPSLCLVGYSGSGKTDYIRRMGPHAYFNGEVQAKRMNPEALFMLFDDVKSRKYEGYRGWKLYWGCQKWLGTRDLNFRGNVEWGRPCIFTVNRDMDPRLDIEYDTDFLSRNCIIVDIEEQLYQNMEGTLPNVYMPKVEVPVVAACNIDLDFLKA
;
A
#
# COMPACT_ATOMS: atom_id res chain seq x y z
N MET A 1 54.28 46.54 -16.78
CA MET A 1 53.17 46.26 -17.71
C MET A 1 53.60 45.14 -18.65
N GLY A 2 53.09 43.93 -18.45
CA GLY A 2 53.34 42.79 -19.33
C GLY A 2 52.05 41.98 -19.41
N LEU A 3 51.30 42.17 -20.51
CA LEU A 3 50.08 41.44 -20.82
C LEU A 3 50.45 40.02 -21.28
N TRP A 4 49.98 39.01 -20.55
CA TRP A 4 49.95 37.64 -21.05
C TRP A 4 48.78 37.48 -22.04
N PRO A 5 48.97 36.85 -23.21
CA PRO A 5 47.89 36.62 -24.15
C PRO A 5 46.97 35.52 -23.61
N SER A 6 45.66 35.78 -23.63
CA SER A 6 44.64 34.81 -23.27
C SER A 6 44.70 33.61 -24.22
N ILE A 7 45.13 32.46 -23.72
CA ILE A 7 44.96 31.16 -24.40
C ILE A 7 43.46 30.87 -24.41
N GLN A 8 42.81 31.04 -25.57
CA GLN A 8 41.47 30.52 -25.78
C GLN A 8 41.56 28.99 -25.82
N ASP A 9 40.91 28.32 -24.86
CA ASP A 9 40.76 26.86 -24.84
C ASP A 9 39.85 26.43 -26.00
N PRO A 10 40.34 25.67 -26.99
CA PRO A 10 39.56 25.28 -28.16
C PRO A 10 38.54 24.16 -27.87
N ARG A 11 38.32 23.77 -26.60
CA ARG A 11 37.44 22.63 -26.23
C ARG A 11 35.99 22.99 -25.86
N ARG A 12 35.50 24.18 -26.20
CA ARG A 12 34.08 24.54 -26.04
C ARG A 12 33.39 24.81 -27.38
N HIS A 13 33.38 23.81 -28.25
CA HIS A 13 32.28 23.65 -29.21
C HIS A 13 31.30 22.60 -28.68
N THR A 14 30.27 23.04 -27.96
CA THR A 14 29.12 22.24 -27.56
C THR A 14 28.21 21.99 -28.77
N LEU A 15 28.57 21.01 -29.59
CA LEU A 15 27.67 20.37 -30.57
C LEU A 15 27.03 19.14 -29.93
N LYS A 16 26.12 19.30 -28.95
CA LYS A 16 25.38 18.16 -28.34
C LYS A 16 23.96 18.45 -27.83
N SER A 17 23.49 19.70 -27.79
CA SER A 17 22.15 20.02 -27.28
C SER A 17 21.04 19.69 -28.28
N ASP A 18 21.24 20.03 -29.55
CA ASP A 18 20.14 20.09 -30.53
C ASP A 18 19.72 18.71 -31.03
N ASP A 19 20.68 17.78 -31.15
CA ASP A 19 20.43 16.38 -31.54
C ASP A 19 19.71 15.59 -30.43
N MET A 20 19.93 15.94 -29.16
CA MET A 20 19.21 15.30 -28.05
C MET A 20 17.79 15.85 -27.91
N ALA A 21 17.59 17.15 -28.10
CA ALA A 21 16.27 17.76 -28.10
C ALA A 21 15.39 17.16 -29.20
N SER A 22 15.90 17.05 -30.43
CA SER A 22 15.16 16.46 -31.55
C SER A 22 14.81 14.98 -31.34
N LYS A 23 15.72 14.20 -30.74
CA LYS A 23 15.44 12.79 -30.37
C LYS A 23 14.35 12.67 -29.31
N TRP A 24 14.32 13.57 -28.33
CA TRP A 24 13.27 13.59 -27.32
C TRP A 24 11.93 14.00 -27.91
N ASP A 25 11.88 14.96 -28.83
CA ASP A 25 10.65 15.37 -29.51
C ASP A 25 10.01 14.20 -30.28
N ILE A 26 10.82 13.35 -30.90
CA ILE A 26 10.35 12.13 -31.56
C ILE A 26 9.82 11.11 -30.53
N LEU A 27 10.52 10.94 -29.40
CA LEU A 27 10.13 9.99 -28.35
C LEU A 27 8.79 10.36 -27.69
N ILE A 28 8.58 11.62 -27.34
CA ILE A 28 7.35 12.06 -26.65
C ILE A 28 6.11 12.01 -27.54
N GLN A 29 6.31 11.98 -28.86
CA GLN A 29 5.26 11.83 -29.87
C GLN A 29 4.91 10.37 -30.17
N ALA A 30 5.59 9.40 -29.55
CA ALA A 30 5.24 7.99 -29.74
C ALA A 30 3.77 7.75 -29.34
N PRO A 31 2.99 7.02 -30.15
CA PRO A 31 1.55 6.84 -29.90
C PRO A 31 1.28 5.77 -28.82
N THR A 32 2.19 4.81 -28.67
CA THR A 32 2.04 3.67 -27.75
C THR A 32 3.29 3.50 -26.89
N ARG A 33 3.15 2.75 -25.80
CA ARG A 33 4.28 2.42 -24.92
C ARG A 33 5.33 1.58 -25.64
N GLU A 34 4.88 0.64 -26.47
CA GLU A 34 5.72 -0.25 -27.27
C GLU A 34 6.50 0.53 -28.32
N ASP A 35 5.85 1.50 -28.98
CA ASP A 35 6.53 2.41 -29.92
C ASP A 35 7.55 3.29 -29.22
N PHE A 36 7.24 3.78 -28.02
CA PHE A 36 8.18 4.53 -27.21
C PHE A 36 9.42 3.69 -26.88
N ASP A 37 9.24 2.43 -26.45
CA ASP A 37 10.36 1.53 -26.14
C ASP A 37 11.23 1.27 -27.36
N ARG A 38 10.62 0.92 -28.49
CA ARG A 38 11.33 0.71 -29.75
C ARG A 38 12.14 1.94 -30.14
N LEU A 39 11.54 3.13 -30.11
CA LEU A 39 12.21 4.38 -30.43
C LEU A 39 13.30 4.72 -29.40
N ALA A 40 13.10 4.45 -28.12
CA ALA A 40 14.07 4.76 -27.07
C ALA A 40 15.34 3.90 -27.21
N TYR A 41 15.18 2.62 -27.54
CA TYR A 41 16.32 1.74 -27.86
C TYR A 41 17.04 2.16 -29.16
N GLN A 42 16.34 2.76 -30.13
CA GLN A 42 16.94 3.24 -31.37
C GLN A 42 17.65 4.60 -31.22
N LEU A 43 17.01 5.55 -30.54
CA LEU A 43 17.45 6.95 -30.50
C LEU A 43 18.35 7.26 -29.31
N ILE A 44 18.09 6.64 -28.15
CA ILE A 44 18.78 6.96 -26.89
C ILE A 44 19.24 5.71 -26.10
N PRO A 45 19.88 4.69 -26.73
CA PRO A 45 20.21 3.43 -26.07
C PRO A 45 21.08 3.59 -24.82
N LYS A 46 22.01 4.55 -24.81
CA LYS A 46 22.85 4.85 -23.64
C LYS A 46 22.03 5.36 -22.45
N LYS A 47 20.98 6.16 -22.69
CA LYS A 47 20.07 6.65 -21.63
C LYS A 47 19.12 5.57 -21.15
N MET A 48 18.72 4.65 -22.03
CA MET A 48 17.97 3.45 -21.61
C MET A 48 18.74 2.58 -20.61
N ILE A 49 20.06 2.61 -20.63
CA ILE A 49 20.91 1.92 -19.65
C ILE A 49 21.16 2.78 -18.41
N THR A 50 21.51 4.05 -18.59
CA THR A 50 22.01 4.93 -17.50
C THR A 50 20.92 5.69 -16.74
N ALA A 51 19.73 5.84 -17.32
CA ALA A 51 18.63 6.65 -16.80
C ALA A 51 17.27 5.92 -16.91
N ARG A 52 17.29 4.59 -16.98
CA ARG A 52 16.10 3.74 -17.12
C ARG A 52 14.96 4.10 -16.15
N PRO A 53 15.20 4.31 -14.83
CA PRO A 53 14.10 4.59 -13.90
C PRO A 53 13.30 5.84 -14.26
N SER A 54 13.99 6.91 -14.65
CA SER A 54 13.35 8.17 -15.05
C SER A 54 12.57 8.02 -16.36
N ILE A 55 13.10 7.24 -17.31
CA ILE A 55 12.43 6.98 -18.59
C ILE A 55 11.16 6.14 -18.38
N GLU A 56 11.23 5.09 -17.55
CA GLU A 56 10.06 4.29 -17.19
C GLU A 56 9.02 5.11 -16.42
N CYS A 57 9.43 6.03 -15.54
CA CYS A 57 8.52 6.96 -14.87
C CYS A 57 7.79 7.87 -15.88
N HIS A 58 8.50 8.44 -16.86
CA HIS A 58 7.87 9.21 -17.93
C HIS A 58 6.86 8.37 -18.74
N LYS A 59 7.22 7.13 -19.08
CA LYS A 59 6.32 6.20 -19.78
C LYS A 59 5.08 5.88 -18.96
N ASP A 60 5.25 5.61 -17.66
CA ASP A 60 4.15 5.31 -16.74
C ASP A 60 3.18 6.50 -16.63
N LEU A 61 3.69 7.73 -16.60
CA LEU A 61 2.88 8.95 -16.57
C LEU A 61 2.16 9.23 -17.90
N ARG A 62 2.85 9.03 -19.03
CA ARG A 62 2.37 9.44 -20.36
C ARG A 62 1.37 8.46 -20.96
N TYR A 63 1.70 7.17 -20.94
CA TYR A 63 0.91 6.13 -21.59
C TYR A 63 -0.06 5.45 -20.63
N GLY A 64 0.07 5.74 -19.33
CA GLY A 64 -0.40 4.84 -18.29
C GLY A 64 0.39 3.54 -18.39
N LYS A 65 0.96 3.08 -17.29
CA LYS A 65 0.93 1.62 -17.16
C LYS A 65 -0.57 1.31 -16.97
N PRO A 66 -1.18 0.32 -17.66
CA PRO A 66 -2.15 -0.47 -16.92
C PRO A 66 -1.35 -0.88 -15.68
N MET A 67 -1.63 -0.25 -14.55
CA MET A 67 -1.24 -0.83 -13.28
C MET A 67 -1.75 -2.25 -13.45
N ILE A 68 -0.84 -3.22 -13.46
CA ILE A 68 -1.24 -4.61 -13.32
C ILE A 68 -1.93 -4.54 -11.98
N ASN A 69 -3.24 -4.44 -12.09
CA ASN A 69 -4.11 -4.06 -11.01
C ASN A 69 -4.00 -5.29 -10.14
N ASP A 70 -3.22 -5.20 -9.07
CA ASP A 70 -3.02 -6.27 -8.11
C ASP A 70 -4.32 -6.58 -7.33
N ILE A 71 -5.51 -6.29 -7.90
CA ILE A 71 -6.66 -7.17 -7.72
C ILE A 71 -6.32 -8.48 -8.44
N ILE A 72 -5.30 -9.17 -7.93
CA ILE A 72 -5.21 -10.61 -8.10
C ILE A 72 -6.39 -11.11 -7.27
N PRO A 73 -7.42 -11.71 -7.90
CA PRO A 73 -8.50 -12.33 -7.15
C PRO A 73 -7.83 -13.25 -6.13
N TYR A 74 -8.10 -13.05 -4.85
CA TYR A 74 -7.52 -13.92 -3.85
C TYR A 74 -8.06 -15.33 -4.10
N THR A 75 -7.18 -16.20 -4.59
CA THR A 75 -7.49 -17.61 -4.77
C THR A 75 -6.99 -18.34 -3.54
N ASP A 76 -7.91 -18.79 -2.68
CA ASP A 76 -7.56 -19.68 -1.58
C ASP A 76 -7.02 -21.00 -2.15
N ARG A 77 -5.70 -21.12 -2.23
CA ARG A 77 -5.01 -22.30 -2.78
C ARG A 77 -5.38 -23.58 -2.04
N ASN A 78 -5.74 -23.46 -0.77
CA ASN A 78 -6.04 -24.59 0.12
C ASN A 78 -7.54 -24.80 0.32
N ARG A 79 -8.40 -23.94 -0.27
CA ARG A 79 -9.86 -23.95 -0.13
C ARG A 79 -10.32 -24.18 1.32
N ARG A 80 -9.63 -23.58 2.29
CA ARG A 80 -9.89 -23.86 3.70
C ARG A 80 -11.27 -23.30 4.06
N PRO A 81 -12.09 -24.02 4.84
CA PRO A 81 -13.26 -23.42 5.45
C PRO A 81 -12.80 -22.43 6.53
N TYR A 82 -13.34 -21.21 6.48
CA TYR A 82 -13.13 -20.21 7.52
C TYR A 82 -14.40 -20.08 8.34
N ARG A 83 -14.24 -19.87 9.64
CA ARG A 83 -15.35 -19.56 10.52
C ARG A 83 -15.86 -18.14 10.26
N SER A 84 -17.15 -17.92 10.49
CA SER A 84 -17.72 -16.58 10.49
C SER A 84 -17.18 -15.78 11.69
N VAL A 85 -16.88 -14.51 11.46
CA VAL A 85 -16.46 -13.56 12.48
C VAL A 85 -17.40 -12.35 12.41
N PRO A 86 -18.51 -12.35 13.17
CA PRO A 86 -19.62 -11.41 12.97
C PRO A 86 -19.22 -9.94 13.03
N ILE A 87 -18.27 -9.57 13.88
CA ILE A 87 -17.79 -8.19 13.98
C ILE A 87 -17.06 -7.72 12.71
N ILE A 88 -16.30 -8.60 12.06
CA ILE A 88 -15.62 -8.30 10.80
C ILE A 88 -16.65 -8.24 9.66
N GLU A 89 -17.56 -9.21 9.60
CA GLU A 89 -18.60 -9.25 8.57
C GLU A 89 -19.47 -7.99 8.60
N ARG A 90 -19.93 -7.57 9.79
CA ARG A 90 -20.68 -6.31 9.96
C ARG A 90 -19.87 -5.07 9.59
N TYR A 91 -18.58 -5.05 9.88
CA TYR A 91 -17.71 -3.96 9.45
C TYR A 91 -17.68 -3.86 7.91
N PHE A 92 -17.56 -5.00 7.22
CA PHE A 92 -17.57 -5.03 5.76
C PHE A 92 -18.91 -4.59 5.18
N GLU A 93 -20.03 -5.09 5.71
CA GLU A 93 -21.37 -4.67 5.32
C GLU A 93 -21.56 -3.16 5.46
N ARG A 94 -21.12 -2.58 6.58
CA ARG A 94 -21.34 -1.17 6.89
C ARG A 94 -20.41 -0.21 6.17
N PHE A 95 -19.12 -0.55 6.07
CA PHE A 95 -18.09 0.42 5.67
C PHE A 95 -17.38 0.10 4.35
N VAL A 96 -17.37 -1.17 3.93
CA VAL A 96 -16.63 -1.61 2.73
C VAL A 96 -17.58 -1.80 1.54
N ASN A 97 -18.70 -2.49 1.77
CA ASN A 97 -19.66 -2.87 0.74
C ASN A 97 -20.61 -1.73 0.39
N VAL A 98 -20.84 -0.82 1.34
CA VAL A 98 -21.52 0.45 1.10
C VAL A 98 -20.44 1.46 0.70
N ARG A 99 -20.47 1.96 -0.53
CA ARG A 99 -19.64 3.12 -0.90
C ARG A 99 -20.06 4.27 0.00
N PRO A 100 -19.18 4.80 0.86
CA PRO A 100 -19.54 5.98 1.64
C PRO A 100 -19.89 7.08 0.65
N ASP A 101 -21.05 7.71 0.83
CA ASP A 101 -21.22 9.08 0.37
C ASP A 101 -20.10 9.91 1.02
N ASP A 102 -19.57 10.91 0.32
CA ASP A 102 -18.29 11.61 0.59
C ASP A 102 -18.16 12.24 2.00
N ARG A 103 -19.20 12.10 2.84
CA ARG A 103 -19.36 12.74 4.15
C ARG A 103 -19.22 11.79 5.34
N GLN A 104 -19.24 10.47 5.16
CA GLN A 104 -19.16 9.54 6.29
C GLN A 104 -17.73 9.02 6.49
N ARG A 105 -17.13 9.40 7.62
CA ARG A 105 -15.79 8.93 8.00
C ARG A 105 -15.84 7.43 8.29
N CYS A 106 -15.01 6.66 7.58
CA CYS A 106 -14.85 5.23 7.82
C CYS A 106 -13.76 4.99 8.88
N PRO A 107 -14.03 4.25 9.97
CA PRO A 107 -12.97 3.79 10.86
C PRO A 107 -12.08 2.76 10.16
N SER A 108 -10.80 2.67 10.51
CA SER A 108 -9.95 1.55 10.09
C SER A 108 -10.29 0.28 10.87
N LEU A 109 -10.00 -0.90 10.31
CA LEU A 109 -10.08 -2.17 11.03
C LEU A 109 -8.67 -2.69 11.32
N CYS A 110 -8.40 -3.12 12.55
CA CYS A 110 -7.14 -3.76 12.91
C CYS A 110 -7.40 -5.13 13.54
N LEU A 111 -6.81 -6.17 12.98
CA LEU A 111 -6.84 -7.53 13.50
C LEU A 111 -5.53 -7.84 14.21
N VAL A 112 -5.59 -8.02 15.52
CA VAL A 112 -4.46 -8.38 16.36
C VAL A 112 -4.55 -9.85 16.71
N GLY A 113 -3.54 -10.66 16.39
CA GLY A 113 -3.59 -12.09 16.75
C GLY A 113 -2.31 -12.83 16.41
N TYR A 114 -2.21 -14.11 16.74
CA TYR A 114 -0.97 -14.87 16.50
C TYR A 114 -0.61 -15.01 15.03
N SER A 115 0.67 -15.22 14.72
CA SER A 115 1.10 -15.58 13.38
C SER A 115 0.43 -16.89 12.95
N GLY A 116 0.04 -16.99 11.68
CA GLY A 116 -0.64 -18.17 11.15
C GLY A 116 -2.09 -18.36 11.61
N SER A 117 -2.71 -17.39 12.29
CA SER A 117 -4.15 -17.47 12.64
C SER A 117 -5.10 -17.31 11.44
N GLY A 118 -4.59 -16.95 10.26
CA GLY A 118 -5.39 -16.78 9.05
C GLY A 118 -6.05 -15.40 8.90
N LYS A 119 -5.64 -14.39 9.68
CA LYS A 119 -6.17 -13.01 9.61
C LYS A 119 -6.13 -12.44 8.21
N THR A 120 -4.94 -12.50 7.60
CA THR A 120 -4.66 -11.96 6.27
C THR A 120 -5.54 -12.64 5.23
N ASP A 121 -5.48 -13.97 5.15
CA ASP A 121 -6.28 -14.74 4.19
C ASP A 121 -7.79 -14.56 4.39
N TYR A 122 -8.27 -14.48 5.64
CA TYR A 122 -9.67 -14.21 5.94
C TYR A 122 -10.12 -12.88 5.34
N ILE A 123 -9.38 -11.79 5.56
CA ILE A 123 -9.70 -10.47 5.00
C ILE A 123 -9.60 -10.46 3.48
N ARG A 124 -8.58 -11.10 2.89
CA ARG A 124 -8.40 -11.14 1.43
C ARG A 124 -9.57 -11.79 0.69
N ARG A 125 -10.31 -12.68 1.36
CA ARG A 125 -11.54 -13.32 0.82
C ARG A 125 -12.75 -12.40 0.79
N MET A 126 -12.75 -11.32 1.55
CA MET A 126 -13.93 -10.47 1.73
C MET A 126 -14.20 -9.55 0.54
N GLY A 127 -13.22 -9.34 -0.35
CA GLY A 127 -13.46 -8.58 -1.59
C GLY A 127 -12.18 -8.06 -2.27
N PRO A 128 -12.35 -7.31 -3.37
CA PRO A 128 -11.25 -6.67 -4.09
C PRO A 128 -10.48 -5.70 -3.18
N HIS A 129 -9.15 -5.79 -3.15
CA HIS A 129 -8.33 -5.01 -2.23
C HIS A 129 -6.95 -4.67 -2.81
N ALA A 130 -6.34 -3.62 -2.27
CA ALA A 130 -4.93 -3.32 -2.48
C ALA A 130 -4.11 -3.94 -1.34
N TYR A 131 -3.25 -4.90 -1.66
CA TYR A 131 -2.46 -5.65 -0.67
C TYR A 131 -1.04 -5.09 -0.52
N PHE A 132 -0.68 -4.75 0.71
CA PHE A 132 0.63 -4.24 1.11
C PHE A 132 1.24 -5.15 2.16
N ASN A 133 2.41 -5.69 1.86
CA ASN A 133 3.20 -6.47 2.79
C ASN A 133 4.55 -5.78 2.96
N GLY A 134 4.80 -5.20 4.13
CA GLY A 134 5.99 -4.40 4.42
C GLY A 134 5.86 -2.94 3.98
N GLU A 135 5.93 -2.64 2.68
CA GLU A 135 6.01 -1.26 2.14
C GLU A 135 4.79 -0.84 1.33
N VAL A 136 4.40 0.43 1.47
CA VAL A 136 3.32 1.04 0.69
C VAL A 136 3.87 1.56 -0.64
N GLN A 137 3.46 0.94 -1.73
CA GLN A 137 3.88 1.32 -3.08
C GLN A 137 2.73 1.99 -3.81
N ALA A 138 2.94 3.20 -4.31
CA ALA A 138 1.92 3.95 -5.04
C ALA A 138 1.41 3.15 -6.26
N LYS A 139 2.27 2.32 -6.86
CA LYS A 139 1.94 1.45 -8.00
C LYS A 139 0.91 0.36 -7.70
N ARG A 140 0.66 0.04 -6.42
CA ARG A 140 -0.32 -0.96 -5.98
C ARG A 140 -1.66 -0.36 -5.58
N MET A 141 -1.76 0.97 -5.58
CA MET A 141 -3.01 1.67 -5.30
C MET A 141 -3.94 1.50 -6.49
N ASN A 142 -5.07 0.81 -6.29
CA ASN A 142 -6.03 0.54 -7.35
C ASN A 142 -7.37 1.25 -7.06
N PRO A 143 -7.88 2.10 -7.98
CA PRO A 143 -9.18 2.76 -7.82
C PRO A 143 -10.38 1.81 -7.81
N GLU A 144 -10.24 0.54 -8.16
CA GLU A 144 -11.28 -0.48 -8.09
C GLU A 144 -11.26 -1.28 -6.77
N ALA A 145 -10.20 -1.17 -5.96
CA ALA A 145 -10.10 -1.87 -4.69
C ALA A 145 -11.07 -1.29 -3.64
N LEU A 146 -11.83 -2.13 -2.95
CA LEU A 146 -12.79 -1.69 -1.93
C LEU A 146 -12.10 -1.25 -0.63
N PHE A 147 -10.94 -1.83 -0.33
CA PHE A 147 -10.17 -1.53 0.87
C PHE A 147 -8.66 -1.76 0.65
N MET A 148 -7.84 -1.23 1.57
CA MET A 148 -6.41 -1.59 1.65
C MET A 148 -6.22 -2.63 2.73
N LEU A 149 -5.34 -3.59 2.47
CA LEU A 149 -4.88 -4.54 3.46
C LEU A 149 -3.38 -4.35 3.69
N PHE A 150 -3.03 -3.92 4.90
CA PHE A 150 -1.67 -3.82 5.41
C PHE A 150 -1.36 -5.04 6.26
N ASP A 151 -0.47 -5.88 5.77
CA ASP A 151 -0.09 -7.15 6.39
C ASP A 151 1.35 -7.10 6.87
N ASP A 152 1.55 -7.27 8.18
CA ASP A 152 2.85 -7.18 8.86
C ASP A 152 3.64 -5.91 8.50
N VAL A 153 2.93 -4.82 8.21
CA VAL A 153 3.52 -3.51 7.94
C VAL A 153 4.02 -2.94 9.27
N LYS A 154 5.35 -2.98 9.45
CA LYS A 154 6.00 -2.52 10.69
C LYS A 154 5.80 -1.01 10.85
N SER A 155 5.15 -0.62 11.94
CA SER A 155 5.05 0.79 12.39
C SER A 155 6.43 1.43 12.60
N ARG A 156 7.31 0.67 13.26
CA ARG A 156 8.52 1.14 13.93
C ARG A 156 9.70 1.52 13.04
N LYS A 157 9.68 1.22 11.73
CA LYS A 157 10.86 1.39 10.85
C LYS A 157 10.74 2.43 9.75
N TYR A 158 9.68 3.21 9.77
CA TYR A 158 9.49 4.25 8.78
C TYR A 158 9.56 5.64 9.44
N GLU A 159 10.77 6.16 9.62
CA GLU A 159 10.98 7.62 9.72
C GLU A 159 10.35 8.38 8.53
N GLY A 160 10.01 7.68 7.44
CA GLY A 160 9.24 8.16 6.30
C GLY A 160 7.71 8.13 6.43
N TYR A 161 7.13 7.44 7.42
CA TYR A 161 5.68 7.33 7.63
C TYR A 161 5.18 8.40 8.61
N ARG A 162 5.57 9.67 8.35
CA ARG A 162 5.06 10.87 9.06
C ARG A 162 3.55 11.13 8.85
N GLY A 163 2.80 10.11 8.43
CA GLY A 163 1.39 10.18 8.07
C GLY A 163 0.62 8.91 8.39
N TRP A 164 1.03 8.10 9.38
CA TRP A 164 0.27 6.90 9.77
C TRP A 164 -1.20 7.21 10.05
N LYS A 165 -1.48 8.34 10.74
CA LYS A 165 -2.84 8.83 11.00
C LYS A 165 -3.68 9.03 9.72
N LEU A 166 -3.05 9.24 8.55
CA LEU A 166 -3.75 9.35 7.27
C LEU A 166 -4.39 8.01 6.87
N TYR A 167 -3.65 6.92 7.05
CA TYR A 167 -4.12 5.57 6.74
C TYR A 167 -5.07 5.05 7.81
N TRP A 168 -4.67 5.13 9.09
CA TRP A 168 -5.50 4.69 10.22
C TRP A 168 -6.78 5.52 10.37
N GLY A 169 -6.79 6.76 9.90
CA GLY A 169 -7.97 7.62 9.85
C GLY A 169 -8.74 7.59 8.53
N CYS A 170 -8.41 6.68 7.60
CA CYS A 170 -9.04 6.52 6.28
C CYS A 170 -9.24 7.85 5.52
N GLN A 171 -8.20 8.70 5.47
CA GLN A 171 -8.32 10.03 4.88
C GLN A 171 -8.58 9.95 3.36
N LYS A 172 -9.34 10.93 2.83
CA LYS A 172 -9.67 11.03 1.40
C LYS A 172 -8.43 11.15 0.52
N TRP A 173 -7.42 11.88 0.98
CA TRP A 173 -6.17 12.08 0.25
C TRP A 173 -5.01 11.51 1.04
N LEU A 174 -4.27 10.60 0.41
CA LEU A 174 -3.09 9.98 0.98
C LEU A 174 -1.85 10.49 0.27
N GLY A 175 -0.96 11.14 1.03
CA GLY A 175 0.36 11.51 0.54
C GLY A 175 1.23 10.26 0.42
N THR A 176 1.69 9.95 -0.79
CA THR A 176 2.61 8.83 -1.03
C THR A 176 3.90 9.32 -1.67
N ARG A 177 5.00 8.73 -1.19
CA ARG A 177 6.37 9.00 -1.66
C ARG A 177 7.03 7.66 -1.93
N ASP A 178 6.89 7.20 -3.16
CA ASP A 178 7.63 6.07 -3.71
C ASP A 178 8.85 6.60 -4.47
N LEU A 179 9.84 5.75 -4.72
CA LEU A 179 11.03 6.04 -5.53
C LEU A 179 10.66 6.66 -6.89
N ASN A 180 9.51 6.24 -7.44
CA ASN A 180 9.05 6.63 -8.78
C ASN A 180 7.85 7.58 -8.78
N PHE A 181 7.27 7.91 -7.62
CA PHE A 181 6.06 8.73 -7.55
C PHE A 181 6.04 9.58 -6.27
N ARG A 182 5.76 10.86 -6.42
CA ARG A 182 5.50 11.79 -5.31
C ARG A 182 4.21 12.53 -5.60
N GLY A 183 3.20 12.36 -4.76
CA GLY A 183 1.91 13.02 -4.95
C GLY A 183 0.87 12.56 -3.95
N ASN A 184 -0.33 13.11 -4.10
CA ASN A 184 -1.50 12.68 -3.36
C ASN A 184 -2.28 11.70 -4.20
N VAL A 185 -2.71 10.60 -3.59
CA VAL A 185 -3.62 9.63 -4.18
C VAL A 185 -4.97 9.75 -3.49
N GLU A 186 -6.03 9.84 -4.27
CA GLU A 186 -7.39 9.76 -3.75
C GLU A 186 -7.68 8.34 -3.27
N TRP A 187 -8.16 8.21 -2.05
CA TRP A 187 -8.52 6.94 -1.45
C TRP A 187 -9.87 7.02 -0.76
N GLY A 188 -9.93 7.58 0.46
CA GLY A 188 -11.19 7.77 1.19
C GLY A 188 -11.93 6.48 1.54
N ARG A 189 -11.28 5.33 1.41
CA ARG A 189 -11.85 4.00 1.64
C ARG A 189 -11.25 3.35 2.88
N PRO A 190 -11.90 2.30 3.41
CA PRO A 190 -11.40 1.53 4.54
C PRO A 190 -9.93 1.09 4.40
N CYS A 191 -9.18 1.26 5.47
CA CYS A 191 -7.85 0.67 5.66
C CYS A 191 -7.94 -0.44 6.70
N ILE A 192 -7.40 -1.62 6.38
CA ILE A 192 -7.42 -2.81 7.23
C ILE A 192 -5.98 -3.23 7.53
N PHE A 193 -5.69 -3.46 8.80
CA PHE A 193 -4.38 -3.85 9.29
C PHE A 193 -4.45 -5.26 9.88
N THR A 194 -3.53 -6.15 9.49
CA THR A 194 -3.32 -7.44 10.14
C THR A 194 -1.97 -7.43 10.81
N VAL A 195 -1.98 -7.55 12.15
CA VAL A 195 -0.76 -7.47 12.96
C VAL A 195 -0.66 -8.64 13.92
N ASN A 196 0.58 -9.00 14.25
CA ASN A 196 0.86 -9.95 15.30
C ASN A 196 0.78 -9.27 16.68
N ARG A 197 0.59 -10.04 17.75
CA ARG A 197 0.40 -9.50 19.12
C ARG A 197 1.58 -8.64 19.60
N ASP A 198 2.80 -8.94 19.15
CA ASP A 198 4.00 -8.16 19.42
C ASP A 198 4.03 -6.79 18.70
N MET A 199 3.14 -6.60 17.73
CA MET A 199 2.95 -5.36 16.97
C MET A 199 1.57 -4.73 17.22
N ASP A 200 0.95 -5.04 18.36
CA ASP A 200 -0.31 -4.43 18.75
C ASP A 200 -0.16 -2.90 18.89
N PRO A 201 -0.87 -2.10 18.09
CA PRO A 201 -0.73 -0.63 18.11
C PRO A 201 -1.18 -0.01 19.43
N ARG A 202 -1.93 -0.73 20.27
CA ARG A 202 -2.35 -0.26 21.61
C ARG A 202 -1.21 -0.28 22.62
N LEU A 203 -0.19 -1.10 22.39
CA LEU A 203 0.95 -1.31 23.29
C LEU A 203 2.17 -0.47 22.90
N ASP A 204 2.15 0.14 21.72
CA ASP A 204 3.26 0.91 21.17
C ASP A 204 3.12 2.40 21.56
N ILE A 205 4.13 2.92 22.27
CA ILE A 205 4.16 4.29 22.80
C ILE A 205 4.12 5.37 21.71
N GLU A 206 4.49 5.02 20.48
CA GLU A 206 4.46 5.96 19.35
C GLU A 206 3.03 6.20 18.85
N TYR A 207 2.09 5.31 19.18
CA TYR A 207 0.71 5.46 18.80
C TYR A 207 -0.09 6.26 19.82
N ASP A 208 -0.85 7.20 19.27
CA ASP A 208 -1.84 7.97 20.00
C ASP A 208 -3.07 7.08 20.23
N THR A 209 -3.20 6.52 21.44
CA THR A 209 -4.27 5.59 21.80
C THR A 209 -5.66 6.23 21.77
N ASP A 210 -5.77 7.53 22.05
CA ASP A 210 -7.02 8.30 21.91
C ASP A 210 -7.40 8.47 20.43
N PHE A 211 -6.41 8.68 19.56
CA PHE A 211 -6.65 8.65 18.13
C PHE A 211 -7.11 7.26 17.67
N LEU A 212 -6.44 6.18 18.11
CA LEU A 212 -6.81 4.82 17.72
C LEU A 212 -8.23 4.48 18.15
N SER A 213 -8.60 4.75 19.40
CA SER A 213 -9.94 4.42 19.93
C SER A 213 -11.08 5.13 19.19
N ARG A 214 -10.85 6.33 18.66
CA ARG A 214 -11.84 7.13 17.92
C ARG A 214 -11.92 6.79 16.43
N ASN A 215 -10.85 6.23 15.86
CA ASN A 215 -10.71 6.08 14.41
C ASN A 215 -10.58 4.64 13.96
N CYS A 216 -10.42 3.70 14.88
CA CYS A 216 -10.07 2.33 14.57
C CYS A 216 -10.94 1.37 15.36
N ILE A 217 -11.37 0.31 14.69
CA ILE A 217 -11.97 -0.87 15.30
C ILE A 217 -10.86 -1.90 15.42
N ILE A 218 -10.48 -2.23 16.65
CA ILE A 218 -9.42 -3.20 16.93
C ILE A 218 -10.08 -4.49 17.42
N VAL A 219 -9.78 -5.61 16.76
CA VAL A 219 -10.37 -6.92 17.03
C VAL A 219 -9.26 -7.91 17.35
N ASP A 220 -9.34 -8.50 18.54
CA ASP A 220 -8.44 -9.54 19.00
C ASP A 220 -8.85 -10.91 18.43
N ILE A 221 -7.94 -11.53 17.68
CA ILE A 221 -8.08 -12.85 17.07
C ILE A 221 -7.26 -13.84 17.89
N GLU A 222 -7.95 -14.51 18.82
CA GLU A 222 -7.31 -15.43 19.77
C GLU A 222 -7.11 -16.83 19.18
N GLU A 223 -7.96 -17.21 18.23
CA GLU A 223 -8.01 -18.55 17.67
C GLU A 223 -7.83 -18.51 16.15
N GLN A 224 -7.47 -19.65 15.57
CA GLN A 224 -7.38 -19.78 14.12
C GLN A 224 -8.74 -19.54 13.47
N LEU A 225 -8.74 -18.78 12.37
CA LEU A 225 -9.94 -18.45 11.61
C LEU A 225 -10.31 -19.53 10.61
N TYR A 226 -9.39 -20.44 10.28
CA TYR A 226 -9.63 -21.56 9.36
C TYR A 226 -9.64 -22.90 10.11
N GLN A 227 -10.35 -23.87 9.54
CA GLN A 227 -10.25 -25.26 9.98
C GLN A 227 -9.29 -26.01 9.06
N ASN A 228 -8.50 -26.90 9.66
CA ASN A 228 -7.68 -27.86 8.91
C ASN A 228 -8.60 -28.93 8.32
N MET A 229 -8.37 -29.35 7.08
CA MET A 229 -9.09 -30.49 6.51
C MET A 229 -8.67 -31.77 7.25
N GLU A 230 -9.61 -32.70 7.45
CA GLU A 230 -9.35 -33.98 8.12
C GLU A 230 -8.09 -34.65 7.55
N GLY A 231 -7.14 -34.99 8.43
CA GLY A 231 -5.84 -35.61 8.06
C GLY A 231 -4.62 -34.69 8.12
N THR A 232 -4.77 -33.40 8.44
CA THR A 232 -3.64 -32.53 8.82
C THR A 232 -3.49 -32.47 10.34
N LEU A 233 -2.23 -32.47 10.83
CA LEU A 233 -1.87 -32.56 12.25
C LEU A 233 -2.75 -31.65 13.14
N PRO A 234 -3.16 -32.12 14.33
CA PRO A 234 -3.95 -31.31 15.24
C PRO A 234 -3.23 -30.00 15.54
N ASN A 235 -4.02 -28.93 15.65
CA ASN A 235 -3.55 -27.61 16.04
C ASN A 235 -2.65 -27.74 17.26
N VAL A 236 -1.37 -27.40 17.11
CA VAL A 236 -0.48 -27.20 18.25
C VAL A 236 -1.09 -26.03 19.01
N TYR A 237 -1.81 -26.37 20.06
CA TYR A 237 -2.39 -25.43 21.01
C TYR A 237 -1.22 -24.63 21.58
N MET A 238 -1.02 -23.41 21.06
CA MET A 238 -0.04 -22.51 21.64
C MET A 238 -0.59 -22.10 23.00
N PRO A 239 0.15 -22.31 24.10
CA PRO A 239 -0.34 -21.96 25.43
C PRO A 239 -0.73 -20.49 25.45
N LYS A 240 -1.89 -20.19 26.04
CA LYS A 240 -2.35 -18.82 26.29
C LYS A 240 -1.24 -18.11 27.08
N VAL A 241 -0.49 -17.23 26.42
CA VAL A 241 0.33 -16.27 27.15
C VAL A 241 -0.66 -15.25 27.70
N GLU A 242 -0.88 -15.28 29.01
CA GLU A 242 -1.64 -14.25 29.71
C GLU A 242 -0.89 -12.93 29.58
N VAL A 243 -1.22 -12.18 28.55
CA VAL A 243 -0.82 -10.78 28.44
C VAL A 243 -1.81 -10.00 29.32
N PRO A 244 -1.35 -9.15 30.25
CA PRO A 244 -2.27 -8.35 31.06
C PRO A 244 -3.19 -7.56 30.13
N VAL A 245 -4.50 -7.77 30.32
CA VAL A 245 -5.56 -7.07 29.58
C VAL A 245 -5.47 -5.60 29.96
N VAL A 246 -4.71 -4.83 29.19
CA VAL A 246 -4.78 -3.37 29.22
C VAL A 246 -6.10 -3.02 28.56
N ALA A 247 -7.02 -2.50 29.37
CA ALA A 247 -8.37 -2.03 29.04
C ALA A 247 -8.74 -2.16 27.55
N ALA A 248 -9.62 -3.13 27.24
CA ALA A 248 -10.37 -3.11 26.00
C ALA A 248 -10.93 -1.69 25.83
N CYS A 249 -10.51 -0.99 24.77
CA CYS A 249 -11.18 0.24 24.39
C CYS A 249 -12.64 -0.15 24.20
N ASN A 250 -13.52 0.39 25.05
CA ASN A 250 -14.96 0.30 24.89
C ASN A 250 -15.31 0.96 23.55
N ILE A 251 -15.18 0.21 22.46
CA ILE A 251 -15.88 0.53 21.23
C ILE A 251 -17.33 0.27 21.60
N ASP A 252 -18.10 1.35 21.66
CA ASP A 252 -19.53 1.27 21.80
C ASP A 252 -20.06 0.39 20.66
N LEU A 253 -20.41 -0.87 20.97
CA LEU A 253 -20.95 -1.81 20.01
C LEU A 253 -22.27 -1.31 19.43
N ASP A 254 -22.90 -0.30 20.04
CA ASP A 254 -24.08 0.36 19.50
C ASP A 254 -23.74 1.22 18.27
N PHE A 255 -22.47 1.62 18.07
CA PHE A 255 -21.99 2.23 16.83
C PHE A 255 -22.08 1.28 15.63
N LEU A 256 -22.13 -0.03 15.84
CA LEU A 256 -22.35 -1.03 14.78
C LEU A 256 -23.83 -1.47 14.64
N LYS A 257 -24.73 -0.99 15.51
CA LYS A 257 -26.15 -1.40 15.53
C LYS A 257 -27.12 -0.37 14.92
N ALA A 258 -26.72 0.90 14.80
CA ALA A 258 -27.52 1.97 14.18
C ALA A 258 -27.23 2.12 12.68
#